data_AF-A0A954GLJ6-F1
#
_entry.id   AF-A0A954GLJ6-F1
#
_cell.length_a   1.000
_cell.length_b   1.000
_cell.length_c   1.000
_cell.angle_alpha   90.00
_cell.angle_beta   90.00
_cell.angle_gamma   90.00
#
_symmetry.space_group_name_H-M   'P 1'
#
loop_
_entity.id
_entity.type
_entity.pdbx_description
1 polymer ?
#
loop_
_entity_poly.entity_id
_entity_poly.type
_entity_poly.pdbx_seq_one_letter_code
_entity_poly.pdbx_strand_id
1 'polypeptide(L)'
;MNRRDLLGNVYTAMTGIGLAHLLAGDSRAASQSSHVAGETHHRAKAKRVLQIFCPGAASHMDLWEHKPSLEKYHGQPLPGGENLVSF
;
A
#
# COMPACT_ATOMS: atom_id res chain seq x y z
N MET A 1 -44.84 -28.99 6.41
CA MET A 1 -43.63 -28.29 5.94
C MET A 1 -44.06 -27.15 5.03
N ASN A 2 -43.95 -25.89 5.44
CA ASN A 2 -44.40 -24.75 4.64
C ASN A 2 -43.25 -24.25 3.74
N ARG A 3 -43.57 -23.68 2.57
CA ARG A 3 -42.58 -23.09 1.64
C ARG A 3 -41.71 -22.02 2.30
N ARG A 4 -42.27 -21.26 3.25
CA ARG A 4 -41.53 -20.24 4.00
C ARG A 4 -40.48 -20.86 4.92
N ASP A 5 -40.82 -21.96 5.59
CA ASP A 5 -39.90 -22.68 6.47
C ASP A 5 -38.76 -23.30 5.66
N LEU A 6 -39.08 -23.86 4.48
CA LEU A 6 -38.08 -24.41 3.57
C LEU A 6 -37.12 -23.34 3.06
N LEU A 7 -37.63 -22.19 2.59
CA LEU A 7 -36.79 -21.09 2.11
C LEU A 7 -35.95 -20.47 3.24
N GLY A 8 -36.51 -20.35 4.45
CA GLY A 8 -35.78 -19.88 5.62
C GLY A 8 -34.62 -20.81 6.00
N ASN A 9 -34.85 -22.13 5.97
CA ASN A 9 -33.83 -23.12 6.28
C ASN A 9 -32.69 -23.14 5.24
N VAL A 10 -33.02 -23.06 3.95
CA VAL A 10 -32.02 -23.01 2.87
C VAL A 10 -31.16 -21.75 2.98
N TYR A 11 -31.78 -20.58 3.21
CA TYR A 11 -31.05 -19.32 3.37
C TYR A 11 -30.07 -19.36 4.55
N THR A 12 -30.53 -19.88 5.70
CA THR A 12 -29.73 -19.98 6.92
C THR A 12 -28.55 -20.93 6.73
N ALA A 13 -28.78 -22.08 6.07
CA ALA A 13 -27.72 -23.04 5.77
C ALA A 13 -26.65 -22.47 4.83
N MET A 14 -27.05 -21.81 3.74
CA MET A 14 -26.10 -21.20 2.80
C MET A 14 -25.29 -20.09 3.44
N THR A 15 -25.92 -19.25 4.27
CA THR A 15 -25.24 -18.19 5.02
C THR A 15 -24.26 -18.78 6.02
N GLY A 16 -24.64 -19.85 6.73
CA GLY A 16 -23.76 -20.56 7.67
C GLY A 16 -22.51 -21.12 7.00
N ILE A 17 -22.63 -21.71 5.80
CA ILE A 17 -21.48 -22.22 5.03
C ILE A 17 -20.57 -21.07 4.60
N GLY A 18 -21.14 -19.97 4.07
CA GLY A 18 -20.35 -18.80 3.64
C GLY A 18 -19.59 -18.16 4.80
N LEU A 19 -20.25 -18.00 5.95
CA LEU A 19 -19.64 -17.46 7.16
C LEU A 19 -18.55 -18.39 7.71
N ALA A 20 -18.79 -19.70 7.76
CA ALA A 20 -17.79 -20.68 8.17
C ALA A 20 -16.56 -20.66 7.24
N HIS A 21 -16.74 -20.47 5.94
CA HIS A 21 -15.64 -20.35 4.98
C HIS A 21 -14.80 -19.09 5.20
N LEU A 22 -15.44 -17.94 5.45
CA LEU A 22 -14.72 -16.69 5.76
C LEU A 22 -13.93 -16.81 7.07
N LEU A 23 -14.55 -17.33 8.14
CA LEU A 23 -13.87 -17.56 9.42
C LEU A 23 -12.76 -18.59 9.32
N ALA A 24 -12.90 -19.62 8.48
CA ALA A 24 -11.83 -20.57 8.19
C ALA A 24 -10.65 -19.92 7.43
N GLY A 25 -10.92 -18.97 6.54
CA GLY A 25 -9.89 -18.16 5.88
C GLY A 25 -9.13 -17.28 6.86
N ASP A 26 -9.83 -16.53 7.71
CA ASP A 26 -9.23 -15.64 8.71
C ASP A 26 -8.46 -16.40 9.79
N SER A 27 -9.00 -17.53 10.28
CA SER A 27 -8.30 -18.38 11.25
C SER A 27 -7.04 -19.04 10.68
N ARG A 28 -7.05 -19.39 9.38
CA ARG A 28 -5.84 -19.84 8.66
C ARG A 28 -4.84 -18.70 8.47
N ALA A 29 -5.30 -17.49 8.14
CA ALA A 29 -4.42 -16.33 8.04
C ALA A 29 -3.78 -15.97 9.39
N ALA A 30 -4.53 -16.11 10.49
CA ALA A 30 -4.02 -15.90 11.84
C ALA A 30 -3.00 -16.99 12.27
N SER A 31 -3.22 -18.25 11.88
CA SER A 31 -2.27 -19.34 12.16
C SER A 31 -1.04 -19.35 11.23
N GLN A 32 -1.15 -18.77 10.03
CA GLN A 32 -0.06 -18.55 9.07
C GLN A 32 0.73 -17.26 9.33
N SER A 33 0.66 -16.70 10.53
CA SER A 33 1.58 -15.63 10.99
C SER A 33 3.06 -16.05 11.05
N SER A 34 3.41 -17.21 10.50
CA SER A 34 4.80 -17.61 10.22
C SER A 34 5.50 -16.74 9.19
N HIS A 35 4.80 -15.85 8.47
CA HIS A 35 5.49 -14.75 7.77
C HIS A 35 5.96 -13.73 8.80
N VAL A 36 7.12 -14.04 9.39
CA VAL A 36 7.92 -13.05 10.11
C VAL A 36 8.07 -11.85 9.19
N ALA A 37 7.71 -10.66 9.68
CA ALA A 37 7.89 -9.43 8.93
C ALA A 37 9.33 -9.35 8.40
N GLY A 38 9.52 -9.48 7.08
CA GLY A 38 10.83 -9.55 6.44
C GLY A 38 11.11 -10.83 5.64
N GLU A 39 10.26 -11.85 5.71
CA GLU A 39 10.41 -13.02 4.84
C GLU A 39 9.88 -12.74 3.44
N THR A 40 10.78 -12.87 2.48
CA THR A 40 10.48 -12.78 1.05
C THR A 40 10.11 -14.17 0.54
N HIS A 41 9.12 -14.27 -0.36
CA HIS A 41 8.71 -15.54 -0.98
C HIS A 41 9.90 -16.29 -1.65
N HIS A 42 10.96 -15.56 -1.99
CA HIS A 42 12.21 -16.09 -2.50
C HIS A 42 13.38 -15.50 -1.75
N ARG A 43 14.41 -16.31 -1.47
CA ARG A 43 15.65 -15.84 -0.84
C ARG A 43 16.25 -14.65 -1.62
N ALA A 44 16.53 -13.57 -0.91
CA ALA A 44 17.21 -12.41 -1.46
C ALA A 44 18.56 -12.83 -2.10
N LYS A 45 18.70 -12.61 -3.41
CA LYS A 45 19.94 -12.90 -4.16
C LYS A 45 20.96 -11.78 -4.02
N ALA A 46 20.51 -10.54 -3.92
CA ALA A 46 21.35 -9.36 -3.74
C ALA A 46 21.80 -9.24 -2.27
N LYS A 47 23.11 -9.11 -2.04
CA LYS A 47 23.70 -8.94 -0.70
C LYS A 47 23.93 -7.48 -0.32
N ARG A 48 24.01 -6.58 -1.30
CA ARG A 48 24.29 -5.15 -1.15
C ARG A 48 23.54 -4.38 -2.23
N VAL A 49 23.05 -3.19 -1.89
CA VAL A 49 22.38 -2.27 -2.82
C VAL A 49 23.14 -0.95 -2.78
N LEU A 50 23.54 -0.45 -3.96
CA LEU A 50 24.08 0.88 -4.12
C LEU A 50 23.00 1.75 -4.77
N GLN A 51 22.46 2.69 -4.00
CA GLN A 51 21.52 3.68 -4.53
C GLN A 51 22.31 4.94 -4.89
N ILE A 52 22.42 5.20 -6.19
CA ILE A 52 23.00 6.44 -6.70
C ILE A 52 21.84 7.39 -6.96
N PHE A 53 21.72 8.43 -6.14
CA PHE A 53 20.77 9.51 -6.35
C PHE A 53 21.51 10.69 -6.98
N CYS A 54 21.15 11.02 -8.21
CA CYS A 54 21.70 12.17 -8.93
C CYS A 54 20.65 13.30 -8.90
N PRO A 55 20.69 14.22 -7.92
CA PRO A 55 19.79 15.36 -7.90
C PRO A 55 20.07 16.26 -9.12
N GLY A 56 19.03 16.69 -9.82
CA GLY A 56 19.15 17.65 -10.93
C GLY A 56 18.41 17.28 -12.21
N ALA A 57 17.85 16.07 -12.32
CA ALA A 57 16.90 15.77 -13.38
C ALA A 57 15.52 16.33 -13.00
N ALA A 58 14.91 17.10 -13.91
CA ALA A 58 13.52 17.48 -13.76
C ALA A 58 12.66 16.21 -13.79
N SER A 59 11.85 15.98 -12.76
CA SER A 59 10.93 14.86 -12.76
C SER A 59 9.89 15.05 -13.88
N HIS A 60 9.20 13.97 -14.26
CA HIS A 60 8.05 14.09 -15.16
C HIS A 60 7.03 15.12 -14.63
N MET A 61 6.89 15.21 -13.31
CA MET A 61 6.03 16.19 -12.64
C MET A 61 6.55 17.63 -12.78
N ASP A 62 7.86 17.81 -12.95
CA ASP A 62 8.49 19.13 -13.09
C ASP A 62 8.48 19.65 -14.52
N LEU A 63 8.24 18.78 -15.49
CA LEU A 63 8.29 19.13 -16.90
C LEU A 63 6.88 19.41 -17.45
N TRP A 64 6.69 20.63 -17.95
CA TRP A 64 5.54 21.08 -18.77
C TRP A 64 4.20 21.40 -18.10
N GLU A 65 4.10 21.35 -16.76
CA GLU A 65 2.92 21.89 -16.07
C GLU A 65 3.12 23.37 -15.72
N HIS A 66 2.14 24.22 -16.07
CA HIS A 66 2.17 25.63 -15.68
C HIS A 66 1.93 25.76 -14.17
N LYS A 67 2.96 26.24 -13.46
CA LYS A 67 2.96 26.40 -12.00
C LYS A 67 3.03 27.89 -11.65
N PRO A 68 1.89 28.61 -11.53
CA PRO A 68 1.88 30.06 -11.28
C PRO A 68 2.53 30.44 -9.94
N SER A 69 2.60 29.49 -9.00
CA SER A 69 3.33 29.69 -7.75
C SER A 69 4.85 29.84 -7.95
N LEU A 70 5.44 29.18 -8.95
CA LEU A 70 6.88 29.34 -9.26
C LEU A 70 7.18 30.74 -9.78
N GLU A 71 6.28 31.33 -10.55
CA GLU A 71 6.39 32.73 -11.01
C GLU A 71 6.25 33.70 -9.83
N LYS A 72 5.27 33.47 -8.96
CA LYS A 72 5.01 34.31 -7.78
C LYS A 72 6.19 34.37 -6.81
N TYR A 73 6.87 33.24 -6.59
CA TYR A 73 7.97 33.11 -5.65
C TYR A 73 9.35 33.12 -6.32
N HIS A 74 9.43 33.52 -7.60
CA HIS A 74 10.69 33.63 -8.32
C HIS A 74 11.66 34.58 -7.62
N GLY A 75 12.88 34.11 -7.36
CA GLY A 75 13.93 34.89 -6.68
C GLY A 75 13.77 35.04 -5.17
N GLN A 76 12.72 34.48 -4.55
CA GLN A 76 12.61 34.46 -3.09
C GLN A 76 13.45 33.31 -2.52
N PRO A 77 14.27 33.56 -1.48
CA PRO A 77 15.00 32.49 -0.82
C PRO A 77 14.00 31.51 -0.19
N LEU A 78 14.33 30.22 -0.20
CA LEU A 78 13.50 29.21 0.44
C LEU A 78 13.40 29.53 1.95
N PRO A 79 12.20 29.72 2.51
CA PRO A 79 12.05 30.00 3.94
C PRO A 79 12.60 28.82 4.75
N GLY A 80 13.62 29.07 5.59
CA GLY A 80 14.31 28.04 6.37
C GLY A 80 15.48 27.33 5.67
N GLY A 81 15.88 27.76 4.46
CA GLY A 81 17.02 27.20 3.72
C GLY A 81 18.40 27.64 4.21
N GLU A 82 18.46 28.60 5.13
CA GLU A 82 19.68 29.25 5.61
C GLU A 82 20.67 28.34 6.37
N ASN A 83 20.21 27.18 6.86
CA ASN A 83 21.05 26.14 7.47
C ASN A 83 20.95 24.78 6.74
N LEU A 84 20.38 24.77 5.53
CA LEU A 84 20.09 23.53 4.82
C LEU A 84 21.32 23.10 4.01
N VAL A 85 22.11 22.20 4.60
CA VAL A 85 23.19 21.51 3.88
C VAL A 85 22.54 20.49 2.94
N SER A 86 22.38 20.89 1.68
CA SER A 86 22.14 19.94 0.61
C SER A 86 23.35 19.02 0.49
N PHE A 87 23.12 17.78 0.09
CA PHE A 87 24.15 16.77 -0.19
C PHE A 87 25.22 17.26 -1.17
#